data_AF-A0A1Q7BH99-F1
#
_entry.id   AF-A0A1Q7BH99-F1
#
_cell.length_a   1.000
_cell.length_b   1.000
_cell.length_c   1.000
_cell.angle_alpha   90.00
_cell.angle_beta   90.00
_cell.angle_gamma   90.00
#
_symmetry.space_group_name_H-M   'P 1'
#
loop_
_entity.id
_entity.type
_entity.pdbx_description
1 polymer ?
#
loop_
_entity_poly.entity_id
_entity_poly.type
_entity_poly.pdbx_seq_one_letter_code
_entity_poly.pdbx_strand_id
1 'polypeptide(L)'
;MRLEGMNPADVPDEDDQFLGCDLSEYFGSDRLATAERVVLTQLKYSVLHPGTRGTAARLNTSKRATGASVVKRLAQLFARLGEEIDAEERLSKVTIALVSNQPIDPELEQALDAARGALRDRGPGTYAGIAFARLPVKRRDLLDKLRHASGLSSGDFTDFVRVLDLGGCGAGTRLLQRLQLGTELSALTPDGVQATPNLVQLMYSCMMPDAAGEAGLRAHDVLVALGASGPRSVLPFPPRVAEPAVRVLTRQAR
;
A
#
# COMPACT_ATOMS: atom_id res chain seq x y z
N MET A 1 -0.12 -8.66 -8.82
CA MET A 1 0.31 -7.24 -8.70
C MET A 1 -0.10 -6.53 -9.98
N ARG A 2 -0.75 -5.37 -9.89
CA ARG A 2 -1.13 -4.57 -11.05
C ARG A 2 -0.45 -3.20 -10.96
N LEU A 3 0.07 -2.73 -12.09
CA LEU A 3 0.60 -1.37 -12.23
C LEU A 3 -0.47 -0.49 -12.89
N GLU A 4 -0.50 0.79 -12.53
CA GLU A 4 -1.46 1.77 -13.05
C GLU A 4 -2.92 1.40 -12.73
N GLY A 5 -3.18 0.98 -11.49
CA GLY A 5 -4.55 0.75 -11.00
C GLY A 5 -4.73 -0.52 -10.17
N MET A 6 -5.99 -0.88 -9.97
CA MET A 6 -6.43 -2.14 -9.37
C MET A 6 -6.67 -3.21 -10.43
N ASN A 7 -6.86 -4.48 -10.02
CA ASN A 7 -7.23 -5.54 -10.95
C ASN A 7 -8.54 -5.14 -11.68
N PRO A 8 -8.61 -5.20 -13.02
CA PRO A 8 -9.83 -4.90 -13.76
C PRO A 8 -11.06 -5.70 -13.29
N ALA A 9 -10.87 -6.90 -12.72
CA ALA A 9 -11.95 -7.69 -12.15
C ALA A 9 -12.57 -7.08 -10.87
N ASP A 10 -11.87 -6.16 -10.20
CA ASP A 10 -12.31 -5.48 -8.97
C ASP A 10 -12.71 -4.01 -9.23
N VAL A 11 -12.63 -3.54 -10.48
CA VAL A 11 -12.91 -2.15 -10.85
C VAL A 11 -14.09 -2.14 -11.82
N PRO A 12 -15.22 -1.46 -11.49
CA PRO A 12 -16.28 -1.21 -12.46
C PRO A 12 -15.72 -0.42 -13.64
N ASP A 13 -16.22 -0.69 -14.85
CA ASP A 13 -15.80 0.02 -16.06
C ASP A 13 -15.92 1.56 -15.88
N GLU A 14 -14.87 2.28 -16.28
CA GLU A 14 -14.80 3.75 -16.34
C GLU A 14 -14.90 4.53 -15.00
N ASP A 15 -14.43 4.00 -13.86
CA ASP A 15 -14.35 4.80 -12.62
C ASP A 15 -12.98 5.50 -12.42
N ASP A 16 -12.96 6.81 -12.69
CA ASP A 16 -11.86 7.74 -12.39
C ASP A 16 -11.46 7.78 -10.89
N GLN A 17 -12.24 7.15 -10.00
CA GLN A 17 -11.96 7.16 -8.55
C GLN A 17 -10.82 6.23 -8.15
N PHE A 18 -10.40 5.31 -9.01
CA PHE A 18 -9.18 4.51 -8.81
C PHE A 18 -7.89 5.21 -9.28
N LEU A 19 -7.97 6.44 -9.82
CA LEU A 19 -6.80 7.29 -10.18
C LEU A 19 -5.89 7.67 -8.99
N GLY A 20 -6.23 7.22 -7.78
CA GLY A 20 -5.37 7.29 -6.61
C GLY A 20 -4.35 6.15 -6.51
N CYS A 21 -4.56 5.02 -7.18
CA CYS A 21 -3.78 3.80 -7.06
C CYS A 21 -2.82 3.63 -8.25
N ASP A 22 -1.53 3.84 -8.03
CA ASP A 22 -0.51 3.65 -9.07
C ASP A 22 0.01 2.20 -9.09
N LEU A 23 -0.14 1.46 -7.97
CA LEU A 23 0.25 0.06 -7.83
C LEU A 23 -0.70 -0.65 -6.86
N SER A 24 -1.16 -1.84 -7.22
CA SER A 24 -1.90 -2.73 -6.32
C SER A 24 -1.25 -4.11 -6.22
N GLU A 25 -1.13 -4.60 -4.99
CA GLU A 25 -0.54 -5.88 -4.67
C GLU A 25 -1.56 -6.74 -3.93
N TYR A 26 -1.83 -7.92 -4.46
CA TYR A 26 -2.77 -8.89 -3.90
C TYR A 26 -1.99 -10.12 -3.48
N PHE A 27 -2.21 -10.56 -2.24
CA PHE A 27 -1.54 -11.71 -1.64
C PHE A 27 -2.57 -12.82 -1.38
N GLY A 28 -2.20 -14.07 -1.67
CA GLY A 28 -3.07 -15.24 -1.54
C GLY A 28 -4.06 -15.44 -2.71
N SER A 29 -4.53 -14.35 -3.32
CA SER A 29 -5.42 -14.38 -4.49
C SER A 29 -5.16 -13.16 -5.40
N ASP A 30 -5.83 -13.11 -6.57
CA ASP A 30 -5.76 -11.97 -7.49
C ASP A 30 -7.01 -11.08 -7.45
N ARG A 31 -8.00 -11.38 -6.59
CA ARG A 31 -9.22 -10.58 -6.42
C ARG A 31 -9.31 -9.96 -5.05
N LEU A 32 -9.94 -8.79 -4.95
CA LEU A 32 -10.15 -8.10 -3.70
C LEU A 32 -10.90 -8.99 -2.70
N ALA A 33 -12.00 -9.61 -3.13
CA ALA A 33 -12.87 -10.44 -2.27
C ALA A 33 -12.15 -11.65 -1.65
N THR A 34 -11.17 -12.25 -2.35
CA THR A 34 -10.53 -13.51 -1.92
C THR A 34 -9.07 -13.35 -1.50
N ALA A 35 -8.48 -12.16 -1.66
CA ALA A 35 -7.11 -11.91 -1.22
C ALA A 35 -7.02 -11.90 0.31
N GLU A 36 -5.94 -12.46 0.84
CA GLU A 36 -5.63 -12.44 2.27
C GLU A 36 -5.08 -11.09 2.72
N ARG A 37 -4.44 -10.38 1.80
CA ARG A 37 -3.91 -9.03 2.00
C ARG A 37 -3.91 -8.27 0.68
N VAL A 38 -4.22 -6.99 0.72
CA VAL A 38 -4.18 -6.08 -0.42
C VAL A 38 -3.45 -4.80 -0.03
N VAL A 39 -2.43 -4.42 -0.80
CA VAL A 39 -1.71 -3.16 -0.63
C VAL A 39 -1.97 -2.30 -1.84
N LEU A 40 -2.56 -1.13 -1.63
CA LEU A 40 -2.83 -0.15 -2.67
C LEU A 40 -1.92 1.06 -2.46
N THR A 41 -1.07 1.32 -3.43
CA THR A 41 0.02 2.28 -3.30
C THR A 41 -0.16 3.43 -4.28
N GLN A 42 -0.09 4.65 -3.76
CA GLN A 42 0.14 5.85 -4.56
C GLN A 42 1.62 6.23 -4.54
N LEU A 43 2.18 6.48 -5.72
CA LEU A 43 3.54 6.94 -5.93
C LEU A 43 3.56 8.46 -6.16
N LYS A 44 4.45 9.16 -5.44
CA LYS A 44 4.69 10.59 -5.63
C LYS A 44 6.18 10.90 -5.62
N TYR A 45 6.67 11.49 -6.71
CA TYR A 45 8.07 11.91 -6.81
C TYR A 45 8.19 13.42 -7.03
N SER A 46 9.01 14.07 -6.22
CA SER A 46 9.34 15.49 -6.32
C SER A 46 10.78 15.68 -6.77
N VAL A 47 10.98 16.16 -8.00
CA VAL A 47 12.31 16.50 -8.52
C VAL A 47 12.83 17.80 -7.90
N LEU A 48 11.96 18.81 -7.79
CA LEU A 48 12.33 20.15 -7.38
C LEU A 48 12.56 20.30 -5.87
N HIS A 49 11.82 19.53 -5.06
CA HIS A 49 11.76 19.74 -3.62
C HIS A 49 11.87 18.42 -2.83
N PRO A 50 12.87 17.55 -3.07
CA PRO A 50 12.94 16.22 -2.45
C PRO A 50 13.00 16.27 -0.92
N GLY A 51 13.66 17.28 -0.33
CA GLY A 51 13.78 17.40 1.13
C GLY A 51 12.58 18.02 1.85
N THR A 52 11.56 18.50 1.13
CA THR A 52 10.44 19.21 1.76
C THR A 52 9.46 18.23 2.40
N ARG A 53 9.26 18.36 3.71
CA ARG A 53 8.40 17.48 4.51
C ARG A 53 6.92 17.56 4.14
N GLY A 54 6.26 16.41 4.02
CA GLY A 54 4.82 16.29 3.88
C GLY A 54 4.11 16.57 5.19
N THR A 55 3.72 17.84 5.40
CA THR A 55 2.87 18.24 6.52
C THR A 55 1.39 17.98 6.19
N ALA A 56 0.53 17.95 7.22
CA ALA A 56 -0.92 17.82 7.00
C ALA A 56 -1.45 18.86 5.99
N ALA A 57 -1.00 20.12 6.09
CA ALA A 57 -1.39 21.16 5.15
C ALA A 57 -1.00 20.84 3.70
N ARG A 58 0.23 20.35 3.47
CA ARG A 58 0.72 20.03 2.12
C ARG A 58 0.01 18.82 1.53
N LEU A 59 -0.19 17.77 2.32
CA LEU A 59 -0.90 16.57 1.86
C LEU A 59 -2.39 16.87 1.57
N ASN A 60 -2.93 17.90 2.21
CA ASN A 60 -4.30 18.39 2.01
C ASN A 60 -4.44 19.40 0.86
N THR A 61 -3.33 19.92 0.32
CA THR A 61 -3.37 20.92 -0.75
C THR A 61 -3.50 20.23 -2.11
N SER A 62 -4.42 20.69 -2.94
CA SER A 62 -4.47 20.32 -4.35
C SER A 62 -3.66 21.31 -5.19
N LYS A 63 -2.94 20.82 -6.21
CA LYS A 63 -2.19 21.67 -7.14
C LYS A 63 -3.05 22.29 -8.25
N ARG A 64 -4.29 21.80 -8.41
CA ARG A 64 -5.26 22.26 -9.41
C ARG A 64 -6.50 22.77 -8.68
N ALA A 65 -7.13 23.84 -9.20
CA ALA A 65 -8.30 24.47 -8.59
C ALA A 65 -9.47 23.47 -8.35
N THR A 66 -9.63 22.48 -9.22
CA THR A 66 -10.63 21.41 -9.12
C THR A 66 -10.03 20.05 -8.69
N GLY A 67 -8.75 20.02 -8.33
CA GLY A 67 -8.03 18.78 -8.04
C GLY A 67 -8.29 18.25 -6.63
N ALA A 68 -8.22 16.93 -6.47
CA ALA A 68 -8.14 16.28 -5.18
C ALA A 68 -6.72 16.35 -4.61
N SER A 69 -6.62 16.56 -3.29
CA SER A 69 -5.36 16.43 -2.55
C SER A 69 -4.92 14.97 -2.46
N VAL A 70 -3.69 14.71 -2.02
CA VAL A 70 -3.19 13.32 -1.85
C VAL A 70 -4.07 12.57 -0.85
N VAL A 71 -4.37 13.20 0.30
CA VAL A 71 -5.23 12.61 1.33
C VAL A 71 -6.63 12.32 0.78
N LYS A 72 -7.20 13.26 0.02
CA LYS A 72 -8.52 13.08 -0.59
C LYS A 72 -8.55 11.88 -1.54
N ARG A 73 -7.52 11.71 -2.39
CA ARG A 73 -7.46 10.56 -3.32
C ARG A 73 -7.35 9.23 -2.59
N LEU A 74 -6.47 9.14 -1.60
CA LEU A 74 -6.31 7.93 -0.79
C LEU A 74 -7.59 7.60 0.00
N ALA A 75 -8.28 8.63 0.50
CA ALA A 75 -9.55 8.48 1.19
C ALA A 75 -10.69 8.07 0.26
N GLN A 76 -10.74 8.58 -0.98
CA GLN A 76 -11.70 8.14 -1.99
C GLN A 76 -11.49 6.66 -2.34
N LEU A 77 -10.23 6.25 -2.51
CA LEU A 77 -9.88 4.83 -2.69
C LEU A 77 -10.39 3.98 -1.53
N PHE A 78 -10.14 4.41 -0.28
CA PHE A 78 -10.66 3.73 0.91
C PHE A 78 -12.18 3.60 0.91
N ALA A 79 -12.89 4.69 0.61
CA ALA A 79 -14.35 4.72 0.60
C ALA A 79 -14.90 3.74 -0.44
N ARG A 80 -14.31 3.70 -1.64
CA ARG A 80 -14.73 2.78 -2.72
C ARG A 80 -14.57 1.32 -2.36
N LEU A 81 -13.50 0.95 -1.65
CA LEU A 81 -13.36 -0.42 -1.16
C LEU A 81 -14.52 -0.83 -0.25
N GLY A 82 -15.17 0.11 0.43
CA GLY A 82 -16.33 -0.17 1.27
C GLY A 82 -17.62 -0.49 0.52
N GLU A 83 -17.64 -0.35 -0.80
CA GLU A 83 -18.75 -0.80 -1.65
C GLU A 83 -18.64 -2.30 -1.96
N GLU A 84 -17.42 -2.86 -1.93
CA GLU A 84 -17.13 -4.25 -2.31
C GLU A 84 -16.88 -5.17 -1.12
N ILE A 85 -16.24 -4.65 -0.06
CA ILE A 85 -15.89 -5.42 1.15
C ILE A 85 -16.33 -4.69 2.42
N ASP A 86 -16.74 -5.45 3.42
CA ASP A 86 -17.20 -4.88 4.68
C ASP A 86 -16.06 -4.20 5.47
N ALA A 87 -16.43 -3.47 6.52
CA ALA A 87 -15.47 -2.68 7.29
C ALA A 87 -14.45 -3.55 8.05
N GLU A 88 -14.85 -4.72 8.56
CA GLU A 88 -13.95 -5.60 9.31
C GLU A 88 -12.93 -6.27 8.38
N GLU A 89 -13.41 -6.75 7.25
CA GLU A 89 -12.57 -7.31 6.20
C GLU A 89 -11.61 -6.26 5.65
N ARG A 90 -12.11 -5.07 5.31
CA ARG A 90 -11.27 -3.95 4.84
C ARG A 90 -10.16 -3.61 5.83
N LEU A 91 -10.47 -3.52 7.13
CA LEU A 91 -9.48 -3.20 8.15
C LEU A 91 -8.46 -4.31 8.41
N SER A 92 -8.82 -5.57 8.18
CA SER A 92 -7.93 -6.71 8.42
C SER A 92 -6.94 -6.98 7.29
N LYS A 93 -7.32 -6.71 6.04
CA LYS A 93 -6.52 -7.08 4.87
C LYS A 93 -5.96 -5.92 4.05
N VAL A 94 -6.53 -4.72 4.13
CA VAL A 94 -6.16 -3.60 3.26
C VAL A 94 -5.09 -2.72 3.89
N THR A 95 -4.11 -2.31 3.10
CA THR A 95 -3.20 -1.19 3.38
C THR A 95 -3.27 -0.19 2.24
N ILE A 96 -3.39 1.10 2.56
CA ILE A 96 -3.39 2.20 1.59
C ILE A 96 -2.12 3.01 1.81
N ALA A 97 -1.14 2.86 0.94
CA ALA A 97 0.19 3.40 1.10
C ALA A 97 0.44 4.65 0.25
N LEU A 98 1.17 5.61 0.81
CA LEU A 98 1.84 6.66 0.04
C LEU A 98 3.35 6.42 0.05
N VAL A 99 3.93 6.23 -1.13
CA VAL A 99 5.38 6.14 -1.30
C VAL A 99 5.89 7.42 -1.96
N SER A 100 6.86 8.06 -1.32
CA SER A 100 7.44 9.30 -1.84
C SER A 100 8.90 9.47 -1.48
N ASN A 101 9.63 10.20 -2.33
CA ASN A 101 10.97 10.67 -1.96
C ASN A 101 10.94 11.83 -0.96
N GLN A 102 9.79 12.48 -0.76
CA GLN A 102 9.61 13.49 0.28
C GLN A 102 9.34 12.81 1.64
N PRO A 103 10.04 13.20 2.72
CA PRO A 103 9.78 12.66 4.05
C PRO A 103 8.44 13.20 4.60
N ILE A 104 7.84 12.50 5.55
CA ILE A 104 6.68 13.01 6.30
C ILE A 104 7.15 13.89 7.46
N ASP A 105 6.31 14.85 7.85
CA ASP A 105 6.58 15.63 9.04
C ASP A 105 6.47 14.76 10.31
N PRO A 106 7.49 14.73 11.19
CA PRO A 106 7.47 13.87 12.38
C PRO A 106 6.28 14.10 13.31
N GLU A 107 5.72 15.31 13.37
CA GLU A 107 4.54 15.58 14.21
C GLU A 107 3.29 14.91 13.66
N LEU A 108 3.18 14.82 12.32
CA LEU A 108 2.08 14.12 11.65
C LEU A 108 2.19 12.61 11.86
N GLU A 109 3.38 12.06 11.69
CA GLU A 109 3.66 10.64 11.93
C GLU A 109 3.31 10.24 13.37
N GLN A 110 3.79 11.00 14.36
CA GLN A 110 3.44 10.78 15.77
C GLN A 110 1.94 10.94 16.06
N ALA A 111 1.24 11.82 15.34
CA ALA A 111 -0.21 11.97 15.49
C ALA A 111 -0.96 10.74 14.96
N LEU A 112 -0.54 10.20 13.81
CA LEU A 112 -1.10 8.98 13.22
C LEU A 112 -0.82 7.75 14.10
N ASP A 113 0.40 7.61 14.62
CA ASP A 113 0.74 6.50 15.51
C ASP A 113 -0.05 6.54 16.82
N ALA A 114 -0.20 7.74 17.41
CA ALA A 114 -1.02 7.91 18.60
C ALA A 114 -2.51 7.61 18.31
N ALA A 115 -3.00 7.98 17.12
CA ALA A 115 -4.36 7.68 16.69
C ALA A 115 -4.58 6.17 16.52
N ARG A 116 -3.67 5.47 15.83
CA ARG A 116 -3.71 4.00 15.68
C ARG A 116 -3.65 3.30 17.04
N GLY A 117 -2.81 3.80 17.95
CA GLY A 117 -2.74 3.31 19.33
C GLY A 117 -4.07 3.46 20.07
N ALA A 118 -4.73 4.61 19.95
CA ALA A 118 -6.04 4.88 20.57
C ALA A 118 -7.19 4.05 19.96
N LEU A 119 -6.98 3.50 18.77
CA LEU A 119 -7.94 2.72 17.99
C LEU A 119 -7.76 1.20 18.17
N ARG A 120 -6.63 0.72 18.71
CA ARG A 120 -6.28 -0.71 18.76
C ARG A 120 -7.40 -1.61 19.31
N ASP A 121 -8.04 -1.21 20.40
CA ASP A 121 -9.07 -2.00 21.09
C ASP A 121 -10.50 -1.58 20.72
N ARG A 122 -10.67 -0.85 19.62
CA ARG A 122 -11.96 -0.31 19.18
C ARG A 122 -12.39 -0.96 17.88
N GLY A 123 -13.69 -1.15 17.71
CA GLY A 123 -14.27 -1.69 16.48
C GLY A 123 -14.26 -0.69 15.30
N PRO A 124 -14.65 -1.14 14.10
CA PRO A 124 -14.83 -0.30 12.93
C PRO A 124 -15.86 0.83 13.20
N GLY A 125 -15.73 1.95 12.48
CA GLY A 125 -16.67 3.07 12.53
C GLY A 125 -16.67 3.87 13.84
N THR A 126 -15.64 3.71 14.69
CA THR A 126 -15.61 4.42 15.98
C THR A 126 -15.53 5.93 15.76
N TYR A 127 -16.37 6.70 16.45
CA TYR A 127 -16.36 8.16 16.31
C TYR A 127 -15.01 8.78 16.75
N ALA A 128 -14.41 9.60 15.88
CA ALA A 128 -13.09 10.21 16.10
C ALA A 128 -13.05 11.09 17.37
N GLY A 129 -14.14 11.79 17.69
CA GLY A 129 -14.23 12.59 18.91
C GLY A 129 -14.12 11.75 20.19
N ILE A 130 -14.52 10.47 20.14
CA ILE A 130 -14.38 9.52 21.25
C ILE A 130 -13.00 8.86 21.20
N ALA A 131 -12.58 8.37 20.03
CA ALA A 131 -11.31 7.68 19.87
C ALA A 131 -10.11 8.57 20.26
N PHE A 132 -10.14 9.84 19.84
CA PHE A 132 -9.02 10.76 19.99
C PHE A 132 -9.16 11.71 21.17
N ALA A 133 -10.20 11.58 22.00
CA ALA A 133 -10.49 12.50 23.11
C ALA A 133 -9.30 12.74 24.04
N ARG A 134 -8.51 11.69 24.31
CA ARG A 134 -7.34 11.71 25.21
C ARG A 134 -6.05 12.17 24.53
N LEU A 135 -6.06 12.40 23.22
CA LEU A 135 -4.88 12.89 22.51
C LEU A 135 -4.66 14.38 22.80
N PRO A 136 -3.39 14.83 22.87
CA PRO A 136 -3.05 16.24 22.96
C PRO A 136 -3.76 17.07 21.89
N VAL A 137 -4.18 18.30 22.24
CA VAL A 137 -4.93 19.21 21.35
C VAL A 137 -4.25 19.35 19.99
N LYS A 138 -2.93 19.59 19.98
CA LYS A 138 -2.14 19.72 18.75
C LYS A 138 -2.25 18.51 17.81
N ARG A 139 -2.30 17.28 18.35
CA ARG A 139 -2.46 16.05 17.54
C ARG A 139 -3.89 15.92 17.03
N ARG A 140 -4.89 16.26 17.85
CA ARG A 140 -6.29 16.31 17.42
C ARG A 140 -6.47 17.29 16.27
N ASP A 141 -5.88 18.48 16.34
CA ASP A 141 -5.96 19.48 15.27
C ASP A 141 -5.36 18.97 13.95
N LEU A 142 -4.25 18.23 14.00
CA LEU A 142 -3.65 17.60 12.82
C LEU A 142 -4.57 16.52 12.22
N LEU A 143 -5.14 15.66 13.07
CA LEU A 143 -6.07 14.61 12.65
C LEU A 143 -7.37 15.20 12.10
N ASP A 144 -7.90 16.26 12.70
CA ASP A 144 -9.08 16.95 12.19
C ASP A 144 -8.78 17.59 10.83
N LYS A 145 -7.60 18.20 10.62
CA LYS A 145 -7.21 18.70 9.29
C LYS A 145 -7.19 17.58 8.26
N LEU A 146 -6.63 16.41 8.59
CA LEU A 146 -6.66 15.24 7.70
C LEU A 146 -8.09 14.77 7.43
N ARG A 147 -8.95 14.70 8.46
CA ARG A 147 -10.36 14.32 8.29
C ARG A 147 -11.08 15.23 7.31
N HIS A 148 -11.01 16.55 7.51
CA HIS A 148 -11.66 17.51 6.63
C HIS A 148 -11.17 17.39 5.18
N ALA A 149 -9.87 17.16 4.98
CA ALA A 149 -9.31 16.97 3.64
C ALA A 149 -9.68 15.63 3.00
N SER A 150 -9.83 14.57 3.80
CA SER A 150 -10.26 13.25 3.34
C SER A 150 -11.69 13.26 2.80
N GLY A 151 -12.56 14.12 3.34
CA GLY A 151 -13.98 14.12 3.04
C GLY A 151 -14.76 12.95 3.65
N LEU A 152 -14.10 12.11 4.46
CA LEU A 152 -14.71 10.96 5.12
C LEU A 152 -15.56 11.38 6.32
N SER A 153 -16.56 10.54 6.63
CA SER A 153 -17.29 10.65 7.88
C SER A 153 -16.36 10.45 9.09
N SER A 154 -16.82 10.80 10.29
CA SER A 154 -15.97 10.65 11.46
C SER A 154 -15.61 9.20 11.76
N GLY A 155 -16.48 8.22 11.46
CA GLY A 155 -16.21 6.80 11.65
C GLY A 155 -15.25 6.28 10.59
N ASP A 156 -15.58 6.53 9.32
CA ASP A 156 -14.76 6.10 8.18
C ASP A 156 -13.35 6.69 8.23
N PHE A 157 -13.19 7.92 8.74
CA PHE A 157 -11.87 8.50 8.92
C PHE A 157 -11.03 7.73 9.94
N THR A 158 -11.62 7.25 11.04
CA THR A 158 -10.85 6.44 11.99
C THR A 158 -10.43 5.11 11.39
N ASP A 159 -11.26 4.51 10.57
CA ASP A 159 -10.95 3.27 9.87
C ASP A 159 -9.87 3.50 8.80
N PHE A 160 -9.99 4.59 8.05
CA PHE A 160 -8.95 5.03 7.11
C PHE A 160 -7.59 5.23 7.78
N VAL A 161 -7.54 5.84 8.98
CA VAL A 161 -6.28 6.02 9.73
C VAL A 161 -5.62 4.69 10.11
N ARG A 162 -6.39 3.61 10.29
CA ARG A 162 -5.84 2.27 10.60
C ARG A 162 -5.09 1.67 9.42
N VAL A 163 -5.60 1.87 8.20
CA VAL A 163 -5.07 1.26 6.98
C VAL A 163 -4.14 2.17 6.20
N LEU A 164 -4.17 3.49 6.45
CA LEU A 164 -3.27 4.45 5.84
C LEU A 164 -1.84 4.15 6.27
N ASP A 165 -0.91 3.99 5.32
CA ASP A 165 0.51 3.83 5.56
C ASP A 165 1.32 4.93 4.85
N LEU A 166 2.19 5.59 5.62
CA LEU A 166 3.09 6.63 5.12
C LEU A 166 4.58 6.24 5.32
N GLY A 167 4.87 5.02 5.76
CA GLY A 167 6.24 4.55 6.04
C GLY A 167 7.14 4.51 4.80
N GLY A 168 6.55 4.44 3.60
CA GLY A 168 7.27 4.55 2.32
C GLY A 168 7.66 5.97 1.92
N CYS A 169 7.40 6.98 2.75
CA CYS A 169 7.83 8.35 2.50
C CYS A 169 9.27 8.61 2.97
N GLY A 170 10.01 9.41 2.22
CA GLY A 170 11.45 9.59 2.44
C GLY A 170 12.31 8.50 1.81
N ALA A 171 11.78 7.73 0.84
CA ALA A 171 12.44 6.61 0.16
C ALA A 171 13.67 6.99 -0.71
N GLY A 172 14.24 8.18 -0.54
CA GLY A 172 15.44 8.61 -1.26
C GLY A 172 15.23 8.89 -2.75
N THR A 173 16.33 9.07 -3.47
CA THR A 173 16.31 9.37 -4.92
C THR A 173 16.11 8.09 -5.73
N ARG A 174 15.67 8.21 -6.98
CA ARG A 174 15.60 7.07 -7.92
C ARG A 174 16.93 6.35 -8.08
N LEU A 175 18.05 7.08 -8.03
CA LEU A 175 19.38 6.49 -8.10
C LEU A 175 19.66 5.62 -6.87
N LEU A 176 19.37 6.12 -5.67
CA LEU A 176 19.53 5.35 -4.43
C LEU A 176 18.64 4.11 -4.44
N GLN A 177 17.38 4.24 -4.84
CA GLN A 177 16.45 3.11 -4.96
C GLN A 177 16.97 2.05 -5.95
N ARG A 178 17.50 2.48 -7.10
CA ARG A 178 18.09 1.57 -8.09
C ARG A 178 19.33 0.85 -7.56
N LEU A 179 20.19 1.54 -6.81
CA LEU A 179 21.38 0.94 -6.18
C LEU A 179 21.00 -0.05 -5.08
N GLN A 180 19.99 0.27 -4.26
CA GLN A 180 19.45 -0.61 -3.24
C GLN A 180 18.83 -1.87 -3.86
N LEU A 181 17.99 -1.71 -4.88
CA LEU A 181 17.40 -2.82 -5.62
C LEU A 181 18.48 -3.77 -6.20
N GLY A 182 19.53 -3.22 -6.80
CA GLY A 182 20.66 -4.02 -7.30
C GLY A 182 21.39 -4.79 -6.19
N THR A 183 21.55 -4.17 -5.02
CA THR A 183 22.16 -4.80 -3.84
C THR A 183 21.28 -5.94 -3.30
N GLU A 184 19.98 -5.69 -3.14
CA GLU A 184 19.01 -6.69 -2.67
C GLU A 184 18.91 -7.88 -3.63
N LEU A 185 18.85 -7.62 -4.94
CA LEU A 185 18.77 -8.68 -5.94
C LEU A 185 20.07 -9.48 -6.05
N SER A 186 21.23 -8.86 -5.82
CA SER A 186 22.52 -9.58 -5.79
C SER A 186 22.60 -10.62 -4.66
N ALA A 187 21.82 -10.45 -3.59
CA ALA A 187 21.73 -11.46 -2.53
C ALA A 187 20.80 -12.62 -2.89
N LEU A 188 19.89 -12.43 -3.87
CA LEU A 188 18.85 -13.40 -4.22
C LEU A 188 19.17 -14.21 -5.46
N THR A 189 19.95 -13.67 -6.40
CA THR A 189 20.32 -14.37 -7.63
C THR A 189 21.82 -14.30 -7.88
N PRO A 190 22.46 -15.41 -8.32
CA PRO A 190 23.88 -15.42 -8.70
C PRO A 190 24.21 -14.38 -9.79
N ASP A 191 23.22 -14.06 -10.64
CA ASP A 191 23.29 -13.09 -11.74
C ASP A 191 22.60 -11.75 -11.41
N GLY A 192 22.56 -11.33 -10.14
CA GLY A 192 21.79 -10.17 -9.66
C GLY A 192 21.96 -8.85 -10.44
N VAL A 193 23.08 -8.70 -11.15
CA VAL A 193 23.34 -7.57 -12.06
C VAL A 193 22.35 -7.54 -13.24
N GLN A 194 21.96 -8.70 -13.80
CA GLN A 194 21.01 -8.79 -14.93
C GLN A 194 19.55 -8.92 -14.50
N ALA A 195 19.30 -9.31 -13.24
CA ALA A 195 17.95 -9.39 -12.69
C ALA A 195 17.25 -8.03 -12.62
N THR A 196 17.99 -6.97 -12.29
CA THR A 196 17.40 -5.62 -12.12
C THR A 196 16.83 -5.06 -13.43
N PRO A 197 17.59 -5.01 -14.55
CA PRO A 197 17.04 -4.53 -15.83
C PRO A 197 15.85 -5.36 -16.33
N ASN A 198 15.87 -6.69 -16.14
CA ASN A 198 14.79 -7.57 -16.57
C ASN A 198 13.48 -7.27 -15.83
N LEU A 199 13.54 -7.09 -14.51
CA LEU A 199 12.36 -6.72 -13.72
C LEU A 199 11.82 -5.34 -14.12
N VAL A 200 12.70 -4.37 -14.33
CA VAL A 200 12.29 -3.03 -14.78
C VAL A 200 11.62 -3.10 -16.15
N GLN A 201 12.16 -3.89 -17.09
CA GLN A 201 11.56 -4.09 -18.41
C GLN A 201 10.20 -4.79 -18.31
N LEU A 202 10.07 -5.81 -17.45
CA LEU A 202 8.80 -6.49 -17.20
C LEU A 202 7.75 -5.51 -16.64
N MET A 203 8.12 -4.68 -15.65
CA MET A 203 7.25 -3.63 -15.14
C MET A 203 6.81 -2.66 -16.25
N TYR A 204 7.73 -2.17 -17.07
CA TYR A 204 7.39 -1.29 -18.19
C TYR A 204 6.42 -1.93 -19.17
N SER A 205 6.60 -3.22 -19.50
CA SER A 205 5.69 -3.92 -20.41
C SER A 205 4.25 -3.97 -19.88
N CYS A 206 4.07 -4.07 -18.57
CA CYS A 206 2.75 -4.04 -17.93
C CYS A 206 2.13 -2.64 -17.84
N MET A 207 2.92 -1.58 -18.04
CA MET A 207 2.44 -0.19 -18.08
C MET A 207 2.08 0.25 -19.51
N MET A 208 2.32 -0.59 -20.53
CA MET A 208 1.97 -0.28 -21.91
C MET A 208 0.44 -0.40 -22.13
N PRO A 209 -0.15 0.36 -23.07
CA PRO A 209 -1.58 0.30 -23.36
C PRO A 209 -2.09 -1.11 -23.68
N ASP A 210 -1.28 -1.92 -24.38
CA ASP A 210 -1.63 -3.29 -24.75
C ASP A 210 -1.85 -4.20 -23.52
N ALA A 211 -1.28 -3.85 -22.36
CA ALA A 211 -1.44 -4.57 -21.11
C ALA A 211 -2.60 -4.04 -20.25
N ALA A 212 -3.40 -3.07 -20.72
CA ALA A 212 -4.46 -2.43 -19.94
C ALA A 212 -5.56 -3.40 -19.47
N GLY A 213 -5.84 -4.47 -20.22
CA GLY A 213 -6.84 -5.49 -19.86
C GLY A 213 -6.29 -6.68 -19.06
N GLU A 214 -4.97 -6.75 -18.86
CA GLU A 214 -4.34 -7.91 -18.23
C GLU A 214 -4.55 -7.95 -16.71
N ALA A 215 -4.53 -9.13 -16.10
CA ALA A 215 -4.63 -9.27 -14.63
C ALA A 215 -3.41 -8.73 -13.87
N GLY A 216 -2.31 -8.41 -14.59
CA GLY A 216 -1.05 -7.92 -14.04
C GLY A 216 -0.04 -9.04 -13.76
N LEU A 217 1.01 -8.70 -13.03
CA LEU A 217 2.16 -9.56 -12.73
C LEU A 217 1.85 -10.60 -11.65
N ARG A 218 2.23 -11.84 -11.93
CA ARG A 218 2.16 -12.98 -11.00
C ARG A 218 3.56 -13.37 -10.53
N ALA A 219 3.62 -14.14 -9.44
CA ALA A 219 4.89 -14.62 -8.88
C ALA A 219 5.75 -15.37 -9.91
N HIS A 220 5.10 -16.13 -10.80
CA HIS A 220 5.79 -16.83 -11.89
C HIS A 220 6.53 -15.86 -12.83
N ASP A 221 5.93 -14.74 -13.21
CA ASP A 221 6.51 -13.78 -14.16
C ASP A 221 7.75 -13.11 -13.56
N VAL A 222 7.69 -12.79 -12.26
CA VAL A 222 8.82 -12.27 -11.49
C VAL A 222 9.95 -13.30 -11.43
N LEU A 223 9.66 -14.57 -11.17
CA LEU A 223 10.68 -15.63 -11.15
C LEU A 223 11.37 -15.77 -12.51
N VAL A 224 10.60 -15.75 -13.61
CA VAL A 224 11.16 -15.80 -14.97
C VAL A 224 12.05 -14.59 -15.25
N ALA A 225 11.64 -13.38 -14.87
CA ALA A 225 12.47 -12.19 -15.02
C ALA A 225 13.76 -12.24 -14.18
N LEU A 226 13.73 -12.95 -13.05
CA LEU A 226 14.90 -13.23 -12.21
C LEU A 226 15.80 -14.35 -12.76
N GLY A 227 15.46 -14.96 -13.90
CA GLY A 227 16.22 -16.05 -14.53
C GLY A 227 15.87 -17.45 -14.02
N ALA A 228 14.82 -17.58 -13.21
CA ALA A 228 14.31 -18.85 -12.70
C ALA A 228 13.19 -19.38 -13.60
N SER A 229 13.27 -20.64 -14.05
CA SER A 229 12.24 -21.27 -14.89
C SER A 229 10.95 -21.67 -14.12
N GLY A 230 10.84 -21.24 -12.86
CA GLY A 230 9.69 -21.47 -11.98
C GLY A 230 10.09 -21.92 -10.58
N PRO A 231 9.12 -22.17 -9.67
CA PRO A 231 9.40 -22.45 -8.26
C PRO A 231 10.35 -23.62 -8.01
N ARG A 232 10.30 -24.66 -8.85
CA ARG A 232 11.18 -25.84 -8.74
C ARG A 232 12.65 -25.53 -9.03
N SER A 233 12.94 -24.46 -9.76
CA SER A 233 14.33 -24.04 -10.02
C SER A 233 14.95 -23.34 -8.82
N VAL A 234 14.13 -22.71 -7.97
CA VAL A 234 14.55 -21.98 -6.76
C VAL A 234 14.49 -22.87 -5.51
N LEU A 235 13.52 -23.79 -5.46
CA LEU A 235 13.35 -24.78 -4.39
C LEU A 235 13.48 -26.20 -4.98
N PRO A 236 14.70 -26.65 -5.32
CA PRO A 236 14.93 -27.92 -6.02
C PRO A 236 14.49 -29.15 -5.22
N PHE A 237 14.39 -29.02 -3.90
CA PHE A 237 13.91 -30.05 -3.00
C PHE A 237 12.57 -29.62 -2.38
N PRO A 238 11.42 -29.95 -3.00
CA PRO A 238 10.13 -29.70 -2.38
C PRO A 238 10.06 -30.43 -1.02
N PRO A 239 9.40 -29.85 -0.01
CA PRO A 239 9.28 -30.48 1.29
C PRO A 239 8.63 -31.87 1.12
N ARG A 240 9.40 -32.91 1.44
CA ARG A 240 8.90 -34.30 1.47
C ARG A 240 8.09 -34.60 2.73
N VAL A 241 8.07 -33.65 3.66
CA VAL A 241 7.29 -33.73 4.90
C VAL A 241 5.89 -33.25 4.57
N ALA A 242 4.92 -34.16 4.60
CA ALA A 242 3.51 -33.78 4.54
C ALA A 242 3.17 -32.99 5.81
N GLU A 243 2.32 -31.97 5.69
CA GLU A 243 1.74 -31.38 6.89
C GLU A 243 1.00 -32.47 7.66
N PRO A 244 1.28 -32.65 8.96
CA PRO A 244 0.61 -33.66 9.75
C PRO A 244 -0.88 -33.31 9.84
N ALA A 245 -1.74 -34.30 9.55
CA ALA A 245 -3.19 -34.15 9.65
C ALA A 245 -3.66 -33.70 11.04
N VAL A 246 -2.82 -33.90 12.06
CA VAL A 246 -3.06 -33.48 13.43
C VAL A 246 -1.86 -32.66 13.90
N ARG A 247 -2.07 -31.36 14.11
CA ARG A 247 -1.07 -30.47 14.71
C ARG A 247 -1.19 -30.56 16.23
N VAL A 248 -0.09 -30.90 16.90
CA VAL A 248 -0.04 -30.93 18.37
C VAL A 248 0.46 -29.58 18.88
N LEU A 249 -0.41 -28.84 19.58
CA LEU A 249 -0.02 -27.60 20.26
C LEU A 249 0.94 -27.91 21.41
N THR A 250 2.21 -27.52 21.25
CA THR A 250 3.21 -27.63 22.32
C THR A 250 3.22 -26.39 23.19
N ARG A 251 3.78 -26.50 24.41
CA ARG A 251 3.94 -25.35 25.33
C ARG A 251 4.80 -24.21 24.75
N GLN A 252 5.59 -24.47 23.72
CA GLN A 252 6.40 -23.47 23.01
C GLN A 252 5.61 -22.70 21.95
N ALA A 253 4.45 -23.21 21.53
CA ALA A 253 3.54 -22.56 20.58
C ALA A 253 2.43 -21.75 21.29
N ARG A 254 2.56 -21.52 22.60
CA ARG A 254 1.68 -20.64 23.40
C ARG A 254 2.34 -19.30 23.66
#